data_AF-A0A0K8VU35-F1
#
_entry.id   AF-A0A0K8VU35-F1
#
_cell.length_a   1.000
_cell.length_b   1.000
_cell.length_c   1.000
_cell.angle_alpha   90.00
_cell.angle_beta   90.00
_cell.angle_gamma   90.00
#
_symmetry.space_group_name_H-M   'P 1'
#
loop_
_entity.id
_entity.type
_entity.pdbx_description
1 polymer ?
#
loop_
_entity_poly.entity_id
_entity_poly.type
_entity_poly.pdbx_seq_one_letter_code
_entity_poly.pdbx_strand_id
1 'polypeptide(L)'
;MKEIAQTASTGKHDNELIGRAAITLKSISNSGLTVWYNLEKRSKTKSRGSVLLNMTLSAEKNKRVALQEHKHLLNLLLIHELESSQVAEYWWNGKFTTNAELVRSQHAVQSGLTNFDCALCQWVVYSKIHENHKLNFILFNNILDIVIPTLKLLQSDCEDVKTFWDGVKRVLPSCFSIVRKIRARNVSDKHIVSTLCDILDIISKIKALGEPVIDIFPENIYGFISLKKQDVVNIDLVLEAVINTATKEWLEYIMEGSKPHTRDEHNDEENLQFLIKLIQMVRSDLQRGMEHFDKHFYQKLRINYSGILFKYYDLNLFDECKEIVENVCANIKRMEIPDDTLEFSNFLDEESLNMGTTLFELYLVLKRFVSLGCLSVLCILLQENVAACGISNNGE
;
A
#
# COMPACT_ATOMS: atom_id res chain seq x y z
N MET A 1 32.44 37.98 -40.36
CA MET A 1 33.92 38.07 -40.30
C MET A 1 34.25 39.50 -39.87
N LYS A 2 34.60 39.74 -38.61
CA LYS A 2 35.93 39.66 -37.98
C LYS A 2 36.73 40.97 -38.19
N GLU A 3 36.58 41.88 -37.23
CA GLU A 3 37.56 42.88 -36.76
C GLU A 3 37.09 43.29 -35.35
N ILE A 4 37.57 42.66 -34.28
CA ILE A 4 38.82 42.90 -33.54
C ILE A 4 38.82 44.25 -32.81
N ALA A 5 38.81 44.17 -31.48
CA ALA A 5 39.61 44.98 -30.56
C ALA A 5 39.81 44.05 -29.34
N GLN A 6 40.95 43.40 -29.08
CA GLN A 6 42.32 43.90 -28.96
C GLN A 6 42.41 45.15 -28.06
N THR A 7 42.02 45.00 -26.80
CA THR A 7 42.29 46.00 -25.76
C THR A 7 42.37 45.32 -24.39
N ALA A 8 43.50 44.68 -24.13
CA ALA A 8 43.83 44.08 -22.83
C ALA A 8 45.20 44.54 -22.29
N SER A 9 45.69 45.74 -22.64
CA SER A 9 47.05 46.17 -22.24
C SER A 9 47.22 47.61 -21.77
N THR A 10 46.16 48.36 -21.46
CA THR A 10 46.28 49.64 -20.72
C THR A 10 45.15 49.71 -19.72
N GLY A 11 45.45 49.56 -18.42
CA GLY A 11 44.50 49.47 -17.30
C GLY A 11 43.66 50.73 -17.01
N LYS A 12 43.20 51.45 -18.04
CA LYS A 12 42.17 52.49 -17.99
C LYS A 12 41.04 52.06 -18.92
N HIS A 13 40.11 51.27 -18.38
CA HIS A 13 38.85 50.97 -19.05
C HIS A 13 37.83 52.06 -18.66
N ASP A 14 37.67 53.08 -19.51
CA ASP A 14 36.52 53.99 -19.40
C ASP A 14 35.28 53.25 -19.94
N ASN A 15 34.67 52.42 -19.09
CA ASN A 15 33.40 51.77 -19.42
C ASN A 15 32.31 52.84 -19.60
N GLU A 16 31.82 53.02 -20.83
CA GLU A 16 30.76 54.01 -21.09
C GLU A 16 29.42 53.56 -20.48
N LEU A 17 28.83 54.41 -19.62
CA LEU A 17 27.51 54.15 -19.04
C LEU A 17 26.42 54.18 -20.12
N ILE A 18 25.87 53.00 -20.44
CA ILE A 18 24.78 52.80 -21.41
C ILE A 18 23.39 53.20 -20.87
N GLY A 19 23.17 53.11 -19.56
CA GLY A 19 21.95 53.56 -18.88
C GLY A 19 21.81 53.00 -17.47
N ARG A 20 20.78 53.45 -16.73
CA ARG A 20 20.48 53.04 -15.36
C ARG A 20 18.98 52.77 -15.20
N ALA A 21 18.63 51.72 -14.47
CA ALA A 21 17.28 51.51 -13.93
C ALA A 21 17.36 51.54 -12.39
N ALA A 22 16.38 52.17 -11.74
CA ALA A 22 16.25 52.16 -10.29
C ALA A 22 15.06 51.29 -9.90
N ILE A 23 15.32 50.23 -9.12
CA ILE A 23 14.32 49.22 -8.77
C ILE A 23 14.09 49.32 -7.26
N THR A 24 12.85 49.55 -6.85
CA THR A 24 12.53 49.63 -5.43
C THR A 24 12.39 48.24 -4.84
N LEU A 25 12.93 48.00 -3.64
CA LEU A 25 12.79 46.69 -3.00
C LEU A 25 11.30 46.34 -2.74
N LYS A 26 10.46 47.35 -2.51
CA LYS A 26 9.00 47.18 -2.34
C LYS A 26 8.28 46.63 -3.57
N SER A 27 8.84 46.83 -4.78
CA SER A 27 8.23 46.32 -6.00
C SER A 27 8.55 44.85 -6.27
N ILE A 28 9.52 44.26 -5.55
CA ILE A 28 9.88 42.85 -5.71
C ILE A 28 8.97 42.05 -4.77
N SER A 29 8.04 41.28 -5.34
CA SER A 29 7.16 40.41 -4.56
C SER A 29 7.92 39.22 -3.97
N ASN A 30 7.32 38.57 -2.97
CA ASN A 30 7.85 37.34 -2.39
C ASN A 30 7.99 36.20 -3.41
N SER A 31 7.25 36.22 -4.52
CA SER A 31 7.34 35.21 -5.59
C SER A 31 8.40 35.53 -6.65
N GLY A 32 9.15 36.62 -6.48
CA GLY A 32 10.06 37.15 -7.49
C GLY A 32 9.35 38.00 -8.53
N LEU A 33 10.16 38.73 -9.29
CA LEU A 33 9.72 39.74 -10.25
C LEU A 33 10.46 39.55 -11.57
N THR A 34 9.72 39.28 -12.63
CA THR A 34 10.24 39.30 -14.01
C THR A 34 9.63 40.47 -14.76
N VAL A 35 10.39 41.55 -14.95
CA VAL A 35 9.89 42.81 -15.52
C VAL A 35 10.93 43.45 -16.45
N TRP A 36 10.43 44.07 -17.52
CA TRP A 36 11.22 44.94 -18.39
C TRP A 36 11.42 46.31 -17.74
N TYR A 37 12.67 46.74 -17.60
CA TYR A 37 13.02 48.05 -17.10
C TYR A 37 13.63 48.90 -18.21
N ASN A 38 13.08 50.09 -18.41
CA ASN A 38 13.63 51.07 -19.35
C ASN A 38 14.88 51.71 -18.75
N LEU A 39 15.90 51.89 -19.57
CA LEU A 39 17.17 52.48 -19.14
C LEU A 39 17.14 54.01 -19.27
N GLU A 40 17.46 54.70 -18.18
CA GLU A 40 17.54 56.16 -18.09
C GLU A 40 19.01 56.65 -18.06
N LYS A 41 19.30 57.82 -18.64
CA LYS A 41 20.59 58.52 -18.52
C LYS A 41 20.32 59.99 -18.20
N ARG A 42 20.99 60.53 -17.17
CA ARG A 42 20.77 61.88 -16.60
C ARG A 42 20.78 63.06 -17.58
N SER A 43 21.15 62.89 -18.85
CA SER A 43 21.37 64.01 -19.77
C SER A 43 20.75 63.89 -21.18
N LYS A 44 19.91 62.88 -21.49
CA LYS A 44 19.29 62.76 -22.83
C LYS A 44 17.84 62.27 -22.77
N THR A 45 16.97 62.94 -23.53
CA THR A 45 15.53 62.65 -23.74
C THR A 45 15.23 61.44 -24.63
N LYS A 46 16.25 60.73 -25.16
CA LYS A 46 16.07 59.56 -26.03
C LYS A 46 16.18 58.25 -25.24
N SER A 47 15.18 57.39 -25.37
CA SER A 47 15.15 56.00 -24.87
C SER A 47 16.38 55.20 -25.34
N ARG A 48 17.04 54.48 -24.41
CA ARG A 48 18.25 53.67 -24.67
C ARG A 48 17.95 52.16 -24.76
N GLY A 49 16.67 51.79 -24.84
CA GLY A 49 16.22 50.40 -24.78
C GLY A 49 15.85 49.96 -23.36
N SER A 50 15.56 48.66 -23.24
CA SER A 50 15.02 48.05 -22.03
C SER A 50 15.78 46.78 -21.69
N VAL A 51 15.86 46.45 -20.40
CA VAL A 51 16.48 45.21 -19.91
C VAL A 51 15.41 44.38 -19.22
N LEU A 52 15.32 43.10 -19.58
CA LEU A 52 14.49 42.13 -18.85
C LEU A 52 15.27 41.62 -17.66
N LEU A 53 14.75 41.85 -16.46
CA LEU A 53 15.35 41.37 -15.23
C LEU A 53 14.40 40.37 -14.56
N ASN A 54 14.95 39.21 -14.21
CA ASN A 54 14.31 38.26 -13.29
C ASN A 54 15.03 38.35 -11.95
N MET A 55 14.31 38.79 -10.91
CA MET A 55 14.85 39.07 -9.59
C MET A 55 14.03 38.38 -8.51
N THR A 56 14.69 37.87 -7.49
CA THR A 56 14.08 37.33 -6.28
C THR A 56 14.74 37.95 -5.06
N LEU A 57 13.96 38.19 -4.00
CA LEU A 57 14.48 38.71 -2.74
C LEU A 57 14.36 37.62 -1.68
N SER A 58 15.48 37.23 -1.09
CA SER A 58 15.55 36.28 0.02
C SER A 58 16.40 36.85 1.15
N ALA A 59 16.15 36.39 2.36
CA ALA A 59 17.03 36.64 3.48
C ALA A 59 18.16 35.60 3.44
N GLU A 60 19.42 36.03 3.54
CA GLU A 60 20.52 35.10 3.72
C GLU A 60 20.36 34.42 5.07
N LYS A 61 19.96 33.15 5.03
CA LYS A 61 19.67 32.35 6.21
C LYS A 61 20.42 31.04 6.10
N ASN A 62 20.93 30.57 7.24
CA ASN A 62 21.51 29.24 7.30
C ASN A 62 20.45 28.20 6.90
N LYS A 63 20.74 27.39 5.86
CA LYS A 63 19.81 26.40 5.31
C LYS A 63 19.26 25.45 6.38
N ARG A 64 20.08 25.02 7.34
CA ARG A 64 19.65 24.11 8.43
C ARG A 64 18.61 24.77 9.34
N VAL A 65 18.84 26.04 9.69
CA VAL A 65 17.92 26.82 10.52
C VAL A 65 16.61 27.07 9.76
N ALA A 66 16.69 27.44 8.48
CA ALA A 66 15.53 27.62 7.62
C ALA A 66 14.65 26.35 7.54
N LEU A 67 15.27 25.18 7.36
CA LEU A 67 14.57 23.89 7.34
C LEU A 67 13.91 23.56 8.69
N GLN A 68 14.60 23.79 9.80
CA GLN A 68 14.05 23.54 11.14
C GLN A 68 12.84 24.42 11.44
N GLU A 69 12.93 25.72 11.16
CA GLU A 69 11.82 26.64 11.33
C GLU A 69 10.65 26.31 10.40
N HIS A 70 10.93 25.94 9.14
CA HIS A 70 9.87 25.54 8.22
C HIS A 70 9.14 24.27 8.69
N LYS A 71 9.86 23.27 9.21
CA LYS A 71 9.25 22.08 9.82
C LYS A 71 8.40 22.46 11.03
N HIS A 72 8.90 23.33 11.89
CA HIS A 72 8.16 23.79 13.08
C HIS A 72 6.88 24.54 12.70
N LEU A 73 6.99 25.50 11.78
CA LEU A 73 5.85 26.24 11.23
C LEU A 73 4.82 25.29 10.61
N LEU A 74 5.26 24.35 9.77
CA LEU A 74 4.37 23.40 9.13
C LEU A 74 3.63 22.52 10.15
N ASN A 75 4.32 22.09 11.21
CA ASN A 75 3.71 21.31 12.29
C ASN A 75 2.63 22.11 13.02
N LEU A 76 2.89 23.37 13.37
CA LEU A 76 1.91 24.24 14.02
C LEU A 76 0.68 24.46 13.15
N LEU A 77 0.89 24.81 11.87
CA LEU A 77 -0.21 25.04 10.94
C LEU A 77 -1.04 23.78 10.72
N LEU A 78 -0.40 22.61 10.59
CA LEU A 78 -1.11 21.36 10.37
C LEU A 78 -1.92 20.92 11.58
N ILE A 79 -1.36 21.00 12.79
CA ILE A 79 -2.11 20.68 14.01
C ILE A 79 -3.32 21.59 14.15
N HIS A 80 -3.13 22.91 14.01
CA HIS A 80 -4.23 23.87 14.07
C HIS A 80 -5.32 23.58 13.03
N GLU A 81 -4.93 23.24 11.79
CA GLU A 81 -5.88 22.91 10.73
C GLU A 81 -6.67 21.63 11.05
N LEU A 82 -6.02 20.58 11.55
CA LEU A 82 -6.69 19.32 11.92
C LEU A 82 -7.64 19.51 13.11
N GLU A 83 -7.22 20.26 14.13
CA GLU A 83 -8.04 20.58 15.30
C GLU A 83 -9.23 21.48 14.94
N SER A 84 -9.04 22.43 14.03
CA SER A 84 -10.12 23.34 13.61
C SER A 84 -11.13 22.67 12.69
N SER A 85 -10.66 21.80 11.78
CA SER A 85 -11.50 21.19 10.75
C SER A 85 -12.19 19.91 11.22
N GLN A 86 -11.68 19.24 12.27
CA GLN A 86 -12.23 17.99 12.84
C GLN A 86 -12.52 16.93 11.76
N VAL A 87 -11.64 16.86 10.76
CA VAL A 87 -11.80 15.98 9.60
C VAL A 87 -11.59 14.52 10.03
N ALA A 88 -12.41 13.63 9.47
CA ALA A 88 -12.30 12.20 9.72
C ALA A 88 -10.92 11.64 9.32
N GLU A 89 -10.56 10.49 9.91
CA GLU A 89 -9.33 9.79 9.55
C GLU A 89 -9.24 9.53 8.05
N TYR A 90 -8.06 9.77 7.47
CA TYR A 90 -7.72 9.63 6.04
C TYR A 90 -8.38 10.63 5.09
N TRP A 91 -9.11 11.64 5.59
CA TRP A 91 -9.82 12.60 4.72
C TRP A 91 -9.08 13.90 4.46
N TRP A 92 -8.17 14.32 5.36
CA TRP A 92 -7.46 15.58 5.17
C TRP A 92 -6.56 15.52 3.93
N ASN A 93 -6.78 16.42 2.98
CA ASN A 93 -6.28 16.36 1.62
C ASN A 93 -5.16 17.37 1.32
N GLY A 94 -4.51 17.92 2.35
CA GLY A 94 -3.33 18.78 2.14
C GLY A 94 -3.63 20.26 1.94
N LYS A 95 -4.91 20.65 1.96
CA LYS A 95 -5.31 22.04 1.75
C LYS A 95 -5.33 22.79 3.08
N PHE A 96 -4.40 23.71 3.23
CA PHE A 96 -4.41 24.71 4.29
C PHE A 96 -5.41 25.81 3.98
N THR A 97 -5.90 26.49 5.04
CA THR A 97 -6.57 27.78 4.88
C THR A 97 -5.70 28.78 4.11
N THR A 98 -6.33 29.74 3.41
CA THR A 98 -5.63 30.74 2.58
C THR A 98 -4.52 31.46 3.35
N ASN A 99 -4.78 31.84 4.61
CA ASN A 99 -3.80 32.53 5.44
C ASN A 99 -2.63 31.63 5.83
N ALA A 100 -2.90 30.37 6.20
CA ALA A 100 -1.86 29.40 6.51
C ALA A 100 -0.99 29.09 5.28
N GLU A 101 -1.60 28.96 4.11
CA GLU A 101 -0.88 28.73 2.85
C GLU A 101 -0.01 29.93 2.45
N LEU A 102 -0.50 31.15 2.65
CA LEU A 102 0.29 32.38 2.45
C LEU A 102 1.49 32.43 3.38
N VAL A 103 1.31 32.18 4.68
CA VAL A 103 2.41 32.17 5.66
C VAL A 103 3.44 31.10 5.32
N ARG A 104 2.98 29.88 4.99
CA ARG A 104 3.82 28.73 4.63
C ARG A 104 4.65 29.01 3.37
N SER A 105 4.00 29.49 2.30
CA SER A 105 4.65 29.78 1.02
C SER A 105 5.61 30.98 1.12
N GLN A 106 5.21 32.03 1.85
CA GLN A 106 6.07 33.18 2.09
C GLN A 106 7.36 32.79 2.84
N HIS A 107 7.25 32.00 3.92
CA HIS A 107 8.41 31.53 4.65
C HIS A 107 9.36 30.73 3.75
N ALA A 108 8.82 29.84 2.92
CA ALA A 108 9.62 29.01 2.01
C ALA A 108 10.45 29.86 1.04
N VAL A 109 9.83 30.86 0.38
CA VAL A 109 10.55 31.69 -0.58
C VAL A 109 11.54 32.63 0.10
N GLN A 110 11.14 33.28 1.20
CA GLN A 110 12.03 34.19 1.92
C GLN A 110 13.26 33.49 2.51
N SER A 111 13.13 32.20 2.82
CA SER A 111 14.23 31.37 3.32
C SER A 111 15.02 30.64 2.23
N GLY A 112 14.68 30.85 0.95
CA GLY A 112 15.36 30.22 -0.18
C GLY A 112 15.21 28.70 -0.25
N LEU A 113 14.10 28.14 0.25
CA LEU A 113 13.87 26.69 0.23
C LEU A 113 13.46 26.21 -1.16
N THR A 114 14.07 25.12 -1.62
CA THR A 114 13.69 24.49 -2.89
C THR A 114 12.39 23.69 -2.76
N ASN A 115 11.79 23.29 -3.89
CA ASN A 115 10.64 22.38 -3.88
C ASN A 115 10.95 21.05 -3.18
N PHE A 116 12.16 20.53 -3.37
CA PHE A 116 12.62 19.32 -2.66
C PHE A 116 12.70 19.56 -1.15
N ASP A 117 13.30 20.67 -0.71
CA ASP A 117 13.40 21.01 0.71
C ASP A 117 12.00 21.08 1.35
N CYS A 118 11.05 21.73 0.67
CA CYS A 118 9.67 21.84 1.13
C CYS A 118 8.97 20.46 1.21
N ALA A 119 9.11 19.64 0.17
CA ALA A 119 8.53 18.30 0.12
C ALA A 119 9.12 17.37 1.18
N LEU A 120 10.43 17.44 1.44
CA LEU A 120 11.08 16.67 2.50
C LEU A 120 10.63 17.15 3.89
N CYS A 121 10.43 18.46 4.09
CA CYS A 121 9.82 18.98 5.32
C CYS A 121 8.40 18.46 5.52
N GLN A 122 7.59 18.44 4.46
CA GLN A 122 6.25 17.85 4.48
C GLN A 122 6.31 16.36 4.83
N TRP A 123 7.19 15.59 4.21
CA TRP A 123 7.39 14.17 4.51
C TRP A 123 7.64 13.94 6.01
N VAL A 124 8.57 14.69 6.60
CA VAL A 124 8.94 14.57 8.02
C VAL A 124 7.78 14.92 8.94
N VAL A 125 7.13 16.06 8.71
CA VAL A 125 6.06 16.53 9.60
C VAL A 125 4.81 15.66 9.45
N TYR A 126 4.43 15.33 8.21
CA TYR A 126 3.21 14.57 7.94
C TYR A 126 3.34 13.13 8.39
N SER A 127 4.50 12.49 8.18
CA SER A 127 4.73 11.13 8.68
C SER A 127 4.67 11.05 10.21
N LYS A 128 5.20 12.04 10.92
CA LYS A 128 5.11 12.15 12.39
C LYS A 128 3.67 12.34 12.87
N ILE A 129 2.93 13.27 12.26
CA ILE A 129 1.53 13.51 12.64
C ILE A 129 0.65 12.30 12.30
N HIS A 130 0.96 11.57 11.21
CA HIS A 130 0.24 10.37 10.80
C HIS A 130 0.27 9.22 11.82
N GLU A 131 1.25 9.20 12.72
CA GLU A 131 1.27 8.22 13.83
C GLU A 131 0.01 8.37 14.70
N ASN A 132 -0.39 9.61 15.01
CA ASN A 132 -1.51 9.94 15.89
C ASN A 132 -2.80 10.32 15.14
N HIS A 133 -2.69 11.02 14.01
CA HIS A 133 -3.81 11.48 13.20
C HIS A 133 -3.67 11.01 11.76
N LYS A 134 -4.48 10.03 11.34
CA LYS A 134 -4.35 9.41 10.03
C LYS A 134 -4.67 10.40 8.90
N LEU A 135 -3.64 10.79 8.16
CA LEU A 135 -3.72 11.64 6.97
C LEU A 135 -4.02 10.81 5.71
N ASN A 136 -4.54 11.47 4.66
CA ASN A 136 -4.82 10.82 3.38
C ASN A 136 -3.54 10.34 2.68
N PHE A 137 -3.55 9.13 2.12
CA PHE A 137 -2.39 8.54 1.44
C PHE A 137 -1.96 9.25 0.16
N ILE A 138 -2.87 9.93 -0.54
CA ILE A 138 -2.56 10.73 -1.73
C ILE A 138 -1.51 11.81 -1.42
N LEU A 139 -1.49 12.33 -0.20
CA LEU A 139 -0.49 13.31 0.24
C LEU A 139 0.92 12.75 0.19
N PHE A 140 1.10 11.55 0.73
CA PHE A 140 2.38 10.86 0.70
C PHE A 140 2.78 10.55 -0.74
N ASN A 141 1.85 10.11 -1.59
CA ASN A 141 2.14 9.90 -3.01
C ASN A 141 2.69 11.15 -3.71
N ASN A 142 2.04 12.31 -3.52
CA ASN A 142 2.46 13.57 -4.11
C ASN A 142 3.83 14.02 -3.60
N ILE A 143 4.11 13.83 -2.31
CA ILE A 143 5.41 14.14 -1.71
C ILE A 143 6.49 13.20 -2.29
N LEU A 144 6.21 11.92 -2.38
CA LEU A 144 7.13 10.90 -2.91
C LEU A 144 7.51 11.17 -4.37
N ASP A 145 6.59 11.69 -5.19
CA ASP A 145 6.87 12.05 -6.59
C ASP A 145 7.93 13.15 -6.72
N ILE A 146 8.07 14.01 -5.71
CA ILE A 146 9.08 15.08 -5.68
C ILE A 146 10.37 14.59 -5.01
N VAL A 147 10.23 13.86 -3.90
CA VAL A 147 11.36 13.48 -3.04
C VAL A 147 12.19 12.35 -3.66
N ILE A 148 11.57 11.29 -4.19
CA ILE A 148 12.29 10.10 -4.67
C ILE A 148 13.26 10.42 -5.82
N PRO A 149 12.89 11.17 -6.89
CA PRO A 149 13.82 11.44 -7.98
C PRO A 149 15.11 12.11 -7.51
N THR A 150 15.00 13.00 -6.52
CA THR A 150 16.15 13.71 -5.96
C THR A 150 16.96 12.80 -5.03
N LEU A 151 16.31 12.02 -4.16
CA LEU A 151 17.00 11.08 -3.26
C LEU A 151 17.78 10.00 -4.00
N LYS A 152 17.31 9.55 -5.17
CA LYS A 152 18.03 8.59 -6.02
C LYS A 152 19.39 9.08 -6.51
N LEU A 153 19.56 10.39 -6.62
CA LEU A 153 20.80 11.02 -7.06
C LEU A 153 21.75 11.28 -5.88
N LEU A 154 21.25 11.23 -4.66
CA LEU A 154 22.02 11.45 -3.45
C LEU A 154 22.70 10.16 -3.00
N GLN A 155 23.81 10.29 -2.29
CA GLN A 155 24.51 9.16 -1.68
C GLN A 155 23.70 8.63 -0.48
N SER A 156 23.76 7.32 -0.25
CA SER A 156 23.00 6.64 0.82
C SER A 156 23.30 7.16 2.24
N ASP A 157 24.51 7.68 2.48
CA ASP A 157 24.93 8.24 3.77
C ASP A 157 24.40 9.66 4.05
N CYS A 158 23.67 10.25 3.10
CA CYS A 158 23.10 11.58 3.27
C CYS A 158 22.05 11.62 4.40
N GLU A 159 22.12 12.64 5.25
CA GLU A 159 21.15 12.84 6.34
C GLU A 159 19.70 12.95 5.84
N ASP A 160 19.50 13.46 4.62
CA ASP A 160 18.18 13.55 3.99
C ASP A 160 17.61 12.15 3.65
N VAL A 161 18.47 11.20 3.27
CA VAL A 161 18.09 9.81 3.00
C VAL A 161 17.71 9.10 4.31
N LYS A 162 18.47 9.29 5.40
CA LYS A 162 18.10 8.75 6.72
C LYS A 162 16.78 9.33 7.21
N THR A 163 16.62 10.64 7.09
CA THR A 163 15.38 11.36 7.44
C THR A 163 14.19 10.86 6.64
N PHE A 164 14.39 10.52 5.37
CA PHE A 164 13.37 9.89 4.54
C PHE A 164 12.95 8.52 5.08
N TRP A 165 13.91 7.64 5.34
CA TRP A 165 13.62 6.30 5.86
C TRP A 165 12.97 6.33 7.25
N ASP A 166 13.30 7.30 8.10
CA ASP A 166 12.59 7.53 9.37
C ASP A 166 11.10 7.83 9.15
N GLY A 167 10.77 8.57 8.09
CA GLY A 167 9.36 8.79 7.70
C GLY A 167 8.71 7.52 7.15
N VAL A 168 9.44 6.71 6.38
CA VAL A 168 8.96 5.41 5.88
C VAL A 168 8.54 4.50 7.03
N LYS A 169 9.38 4.42 8.08
CA LYS A 169 9.11 3.65 9.31
C LYS A 169 7.79 4.05 9.99
N ARG A 170 7.37 5.31 9.88
CA ARG A 170 6.11 5.82 10.47
C ARG A 170 4.89 5.59 9.58
N VAL A 171 5.05 5.63 8.26
CA VAL A 171 3.94 5.53 7.30
C VAL A 171 3.60 4.07 6.97
N LEU A 172 4.60 3.21 6.80
CA LEU A 172 4.42 1.80 6.43
C LEU A 172 3.47 1.00 7.34
N PRO A 173 3.50 1.14 8.68
CA PRO A 173 2.56 0.42 9.55
C PRO A 173 1.09 0.69 9.21
N SER A 174 0.77 1.94 8.85
CA SER A 174 -0.57 2.34 8.45
C SER A 174 -0.97 1.71 7.11
N CYS A 175 -0.06 1.74 6.13
CA CYS A 175 -0.23 1.06 4.85
C CYS A 175 -0.56 -0.44 5.04
N PHE A 176 0.24 -1.15 5.83
CA PHE A 176 0.03 -2.58 6.09
C PHE A 176 -1.22 -2.86 6.90
N SER A 177 -1.61 -1.99 7.84
CA SER A 177 -2.87 -2.12 8.60
C SER A 177 -4.09 -2.10 7.68
N ILE A 178 -4.09 -1.25 6.65
CA ILE A 178 -5.17 -1.23 5.65
C ILE A 178 -5.16 -2.48 4.78
N VAL A 179 -3.99 -2.93 4.32
CA VAL A 179 -3.86 -4.20 3.56
C VAL A 179 -4.37 -5.38 4.39
N ARG A 180 -4.04 -5.44 5.69
CA ARG A 180 -4.52 -6.49 6.59
C ARG A 180 -6.05 -6.50 6.73
N LYS A 181 -6.66 -5.32 6.80
CA LYS A 181 -8.11 -5.17 7.03
C LYS A 181 -8.95 -5.12 5.76
N ILE A 182 -8.34 -5.17 4.56
CA ILE A 182 -9.06 -4.91 3.31
C ILE A 182 -10.20 -5.90 3.04
N ARG A 183 -10.05 -7.15 3.49
CA ARG A 183 -11.03 -8.23 3.30
C ARG A 183 -12.30 -8.05 4.11
N ALA A 184 -12.16 -7.48 5.31
CA ALA A 184 -13.27 -7.19 6.20
C ALA A 184 -14.14 -6.02 5.72
N ARG A 185 -13.69 -5.24 4.72
CA ARG A 185 -14.44 -4.10 4.20
C ARG A 185 -15.18 -4.46 2.91
N ASN A 186 -16.31 -3.82 2.61
CA ASN A 186 -17.13 -4.14 1.45
C ASN A 186 -16.57 -3.58 0.13
N VAL A 187 -16.35 -4.42 -0.90
CA VAL A 187 -15.67 -4.01 -2.16
C VAL A 187 -16.49 -3.08 -3.04
N SER A 188 -17.80 -2.96 -2.80
CA SER A 188 -18.65 -2.01 -3.53
C SER A 188 -18.26 -0.55 -3.29
N ASP A 189 -17.47 -0.28 -2.25
CA ASP A 189 -16.94 1.05 -1.96
C ASP A 189 -15.70 1.35 -2.82
N LYS A 190 -15.88 2.21 -3.82
CA LYS A 190 -14.82 2.71 -4.71
C LYS A 190 -13.66 3.35 -3.95
N HIS A 191 -13.91 3.92 -2.77
CA HIS A 191 -12.87 4.55 -1.97
C HIS A 191 -11.86 3.55 -1.42
N ILE A 192 -12.25 2.30 -1.15
CA ILE A 192 -11.34 1.26 -0.66
C ILE A 192 -10.34 0.88 -1.73
N VAL A 193 -10.81 0.64 -2.96
CA VAL A 193 -9.94 0.26 -4.09
C VAL A 193 -8.99 1.40 -4.44
N SER A 194 -9.48 2.65 -4.44
CA SER A 194 -8.63 3.83 -4.62
C SER A 194 -7.55 3.91 -3.54
N THR A 195 -7.95 3.76 -2.27
CA THR A 195 -7.02 3.83 -1.13
C THR A 195 -5.99 2.71 -1.17
N LEU A 196 -6.40 1.49 -1.57
CA LEU A 196 -5.46 0.39 -1.82
C LEU A 196 -4.45 0.77 -2.91
N CYS A 197 -4.92 1.32 -4.04
CA CYS A 197 -4.02 1.73 -5.11
C CYS A 197 -3.02 2.80 -4.62
N ASP A 198 -3.48 3.78 -3.87
CA ASP A 198 -2.62 4.81 -3.27
C ASP A 198 -1.53 4.18 -2.37
N ILE A 199 -1.91 3.20 -1.55
CA ILE A 199 -0.98 2.49 -0.66
C ILE A 199 0.03 1.64 -1.46
N LEU A 200 -0.44 0.89 -2.45
CA LEU A 200 0.44 0.09 -3.30
C LEU A 200 1.41 0.96 -4.10
N ASP A 201 0.97 2.15 -4.52
CA ASP A 201 1.83 3.15 -5.15
C ASP A 201 2.90 3.68 -4.19
N ILE A 202 2.55 3.99 -2.94
CA ILE A 202 3.52 4.37 -1.91
C ILE A 202 4.58 3.28 -1.74
N ILE A 203 4.16 2.03 -1.57
CA ILE A 203 5.07 0.89 -1.38
C ILE A 203 5.98 0.73 -2.60
N SER A 204 5.41 0.78 -3.81
CA SER A 204 6.16 0.65 -5.07
C SER A 204 7.21 1.76 -5.23
N LYS A 205 6.81 3.00 -4.93
CA LYS A 205 7.68 4.18 -4.94
C LYS A 205 8.82 4.06 -3.92
N ILE A 206 8.54 3.63 -2.69
CA ILE A 206 9.56 3.40 -1.66
C ILE A 206 10.55 2.32 -2.12
N LYS A 207 10.06 1.19 -2.64
CA LYS A 207 10.91 0.12 -3.20
C LYS A 207 11.81 0.61 -4.33
N ALA A 208 11.33 1.57 -5.13
CA ALA A 208 12.12 2.11 -6.23
C ALA A 208 13.36 2.90 -5.77
N LEU A 209 13.45 3.32 -4.50
CA LEU A 209 14.63 4.00 -3.94
C LEU A 209 15.77 3.01 -3.62
N GLY A 210 15.45 1.76 -3.29
CA GLY A 210 16.41 0.72 -2.97
C GLY A 210 16.28 0.19 -1.54
N GLU A 211 17.38 -0.35 -1.00
CA GLU A 211 17.41 -0.94 0.33
C GLU A 211 17.40 0.12 1.45
N PRO A 212 16.74 -0.18 2.58
CA PRO A 212 16.66 0.74 3.70
C PRO A 212 18.03 0.92 4.38
N VAL A 213 18.36 2.16 4.73
CA VAL A 213 19.60 2.52 5.46
C VAL A 213 19.47 2.30 6.97
N ILE A 214 18.23 2.19 7.46
CA ILE A 214 17.89 2.01 8.88
C ILE A 214 16.94 0.82 9.05
N ASP A 215 16.81 0.32 10.28
CA ASP A 215 15.76 -0.65 10.59
C ASP A 215 14.37 0.00 10.55
N ILE A 216 13.61 -0.38 9.53
CA ILE A 216 12.24 0.05 9.27
C ILE A 216 11.18 -0.91 9.84
N PHE A 217 11.58 -2.08 10.37
CA PHE A 217 10.65 -3.13 10.84
C PHE A 217 10.88 -3.49 12.32
N PRO A 218 10.61 -2.57 13.26
CA PRO A 218 10.83 -2.84 14.66
C PRO A 218 9.80 -3.86 15.20
N GLU A 219 10.25 -4.79 16.05
CA GLU A 219 9.43 -5.89 16.59
C GLU A 219 8.19 -5.41 17.36
N ASN A 220 8.23 -4.23 17.98
CA ASN A 220 7.09 -3.69 18.74
C ASN A 220 5.87 -3.37 17.86
N ILE A 221 6.09 -3.02 16.59
CA ILE A 221 5.01 -2.70 15.64
C ILE A 221 4.64 -3.95 14.83
N TYR A 222 5.65 -4.74 14.46
CA TYR A 222 5.50 -5.87 13.55
C TYR A 222 5.46 -7.24 14.25
N GLY A 223 5.38 -7.29 15.58
CA GLY A 223 5.37 -8.54 16.36
C GLY A 223 4.20 -9.48 16.07
N PHE A 224 3.18 -9.01 15.36
CA PHE A 224 2.11 -9.87 14.82
C PHE A 224 2.56 -10.74 13.63
N ILE A 225 3.76 -10.51 13.09
CA ILE A 225 4.33 -11.22 11.95
C ILE A 225 5.41 -12.18 12.44
N SER A 226 5.17 -13.48 12.29
CA SER A 226 6.21 -14.50 12.49
C SER A 226 7.05 -14.65 11.23
N LEU A 227 8.09 -13.83 11.11
CA LEU A 227 9.14 -14.04 10.10
C LEU A 227 10.03 -15.19 10.60
N LYS A 228 10.01 -16.33 9.90
CA LYS A 228 10.98 -17.42 10.16
C LYS A 228 12.38 -16.80 10.06
N LYS A 229 13.23 -17.02 11.09
CA LYS A 229 14.60 -16.48 11.22
C LYS A 229 15.31 -16.36 9.86
N GLN A 230 15.23 -15.19 9.25
CA GLN A 230 15.90 -14.83 8.00
C GLN A 230 16.77 -13.62 8.29
N ASP A 231 18.00 -13.63 7.79
CA ASP A 231 19.01 -12.61 8.09
C ASP A 231 18.70 -11.23 7.46
N VAL A 232 17.75 -11.16 6.51
CA VAL A 232 17.36 -9.91 5.84
C VAL A 232 15.84 -9.82 5.69
N VAL A 233 15.24 -8.85 6.37
CA VAL A 233 13.81 -8.53 6.26
C VAL A 233 13.62 -7.47 5.18
N ASN A 234 12.90 -7.79 4.10
CA ASN A 234 12.57 -6.84 3.04
C ASN A 234 11.06 -6.50 3.05
N ILE A 235 10.69 -5.44 2.32
CA ILE A 235 9.30 -4.97 2.22
C ILE A 235 8.38 -6.05 1.63
N ASP A 236 8.87 -6.88 0.71
CA ASP A 236 8.07 -7.91 0.03
C ASP A 236 7.70 -9.07 0.96
N LEU A 237 8.66 -9.55 1.75
CA LEU A 237 8.46 -10.59 2.75
C LEU A 237 7.50 -10.11 3.83
N VAL A 238 7.65 -8.87 4.29
CA VAL A 238 6.73 -8.28 5.28
C VAL A 238 5.33 -8.15 4.69
N LEU A 239 5.20 -7.69 3.43
CA LEU A 239 3.89 -7.57 2.78
C LEU A 239 3.22 -8.93 2.56
N GLU A 240 3.95 -9.95 2.11
CA GLU A 240 3.46 -11.32 1.99
C GLU A 240 3.00 -11.85 3.36
N ALA A 241 3.80 -11.62 4.40
CA ALA A 241 3.45 -12.05 5.75
C ALA A 241 2.22 -11.30 6.31
N VAL A 242 2.06 -10.01 6.01
CA VAL A 242 0.84 -9.23 6.31
C VAL A 242 -0.38 -9.83 5.61
N ILE A 243 -0.25 -10.22 4.33
CA ILE A 243 -1.33 -10.88 3.57
C ILE A 243 -1.66 -12.24 4.20
N ASN A 244 -0.66 -13.03 4.59
CA ASN A 244 -0.88 -14.31 5.27
C ASN A 244 -1.58 -14.12 6.62
N THR A 245 -1.16 -13.15 7.44
CA THR A 245 -1.85 -12.82 8.69
C THR A 245 -3.30 -12.39 8.44
N ALA A 246 -3.55 -11.56 7.43
CA ALA A 246 -4.90 -11.15 7.04
C ALA A 246 -5.77 -12.35 6.61
N THR A 247 -5.16 -13.32 5.93
CA THR A 247 -5.82 -14.56 5.50
C THR A 247 -6.17 -15.44 6.68
N LYS A 248 -5.24 -15.57 7.63
CA LYS A 248 -5.44 -16.30 8.88
C LYS A 248 -6.63 -15.75 9.66
N GLU A 249 -6.63 -14.45 9.95
CA GLU A 249 -7.69 -13.81 10.73
C GLU A 249 -9.07 -13.95 10.05
N TRP A 250 -9.09 -13.86 8.72
CA TRP A 250 -10.33 -14.04 7.97
C TRP A 250 -10.81 -15.50 7.97
N LEU A 251 -9.88 -16.46 7.87
CA LEU A 251 -10.20 -17.88 7.97
C LEU A 251 -10.77 -18.22 9.35
N GLU A 252 -10.13 -17.74 10.43
CA GLU A 252 -10.61 -17.90 11.81
C GLU A 252 -12.04 -17.34 11.96
N TYR A 253 -12.31 -16.16 11.41
CA TYR A 253 -13.65 -15.57 11.38
C TYR A 253 -14.66 -16.43 10.61
N ILE A 254 -14.30 -16.98 9.44
CA ILE A 254 -15.16 -17.89 8.67
C ILE A 254 -15.42 -19.18 9.45
N MET A 255 -14.39 -19.75 10.09
CA MET A 255 -14.51 -20.98 10.88
C MET A 255 -15.46 -20.77 12.06
N GLU A 256 -15.30 -19.68 12.82
CA GLU A 256 -16.21 -19.32 13.91
C GLU A 256 -17.65 -19.13 13.43
N GLY A 257 -17.86 -18.43 12.32
CA GLY A 257 -19.19 -18.23 11.74
C GLY A 257 -19.81 -19.47 11.09
N SER A 258 -18.99 -20.48 10.79
CA SER A 258 -19.45 -21.73 10.15
C SER A 258 -19.82 -22.81 11.18
N LYS A 259 -19.30 -22.74 12.41
CA LYS A 259 -19.60 -23.71 13.48
C LYS A 259 -21.11 -23.79 13.75
N PRO A 260 -21.68 -25.00 13.90
CA PRO A 260 -23.08 -25.17 14.27
C PRO A 260 -23.35 -24.59 15.67
N HIS A 261 -24.58 -24.09 15.89
CA HIS A 261 -24.96 -23.38 17.13
C HIS A 261 -25.27 -24.34 18.30
N THR A 262 -25.22 -25.65 18.08
CA THR A 262 -25.56 -26.70 19.04
C THR A 262 -24.29 -27.34 19.62
N ARG A 263 -24.28 -27.55 20.94
CA ARG A 263 -23.14 -28.06 21.73
C ARG A 263 -23.09 -29.59 21.85
N ASP A 264 -23.91 -30.30 21.09
CA ASP A 264 -23.94 -31.76 21.13
C ASP A 264 -22.82 -32.35 20.27
N GLU A 265 -22.41 -33.58 20.58
CA GLU A 265 -21.41 -34.34 19.81
C GLU A 265 -21.80 -34.29 18.33
N HIS A 266 -20.94 -33.71 17.49
CA HIS A 266 -21.29 -33.46 16.10
C HIS A 266 -21.50 -34.80 15.39
N ASN A 267 -22.68 -34.98 14.82
CA ASN A 267 -22.93 -36.11 13.92
C ASN A 267 -22.02 -35.97 12.69
N ASP A 268 -21.55 -37.08 12.13
CA ASP A 268 -20.66 -37.11 10.97
C ASP A 268 -21.22 -36.31 9.78
N GLU A 269 -22.54 -36.31 9.60
CA GLU A 269 -23.24 -35.50 8.60
C GLU A 269 -23.11 -33.98 8.85
N GLU A 270 -23.19 -33.53 10.11
CA GLU A 270 -23.04 -32.11 10.46
C GLU A 270 -21.59 -31.64 10.24
N ASN A 271 -20.61 -32.52 10.48
CA ASN A 271 -19.20 -32.26 10.21
C ASN A 271 -18.94 -32.09 8.70
N LEU A 272 -19.55 -32.94 7.86
CA LEU A 272 -19.45 -32.81 6.40
C LEU A 272 -20.12 -31.52 5.90
N GLN A 273 -21.30 -31.18 6.42
CA GLN A 273 -21.99 -29.95 6.05
C GLN A 273 -21.23 -28.69 6.49
N PHE A 274 -20.58 -28.74 7.66
CA PHE A 274 -19.66 -27.70 8.13
C PHE A 274 -18.51 -27.50 7.13
N LEU A 275 -17.86 -28.58 6.69
CA LEU A 275 -16.78 -28.52 5.71
C LEU A 275 -17.25 -27.93 4.37
N ILE A 276 -18.40 -28.38 3.86
CA ILE A 276 -18.98 -27.84 2.61
C ILE A 276 -19.17 -26.33 2.73
N LYS A 277 -19.78 -25.86 3.82
CA LYS A 277 -20.03 -24.43 4.07
C LYS A 277 -18.71 -23.66 4.19
N LEU A 278 -17.73 -24.18 4.93
CA LEU A 278 -16.41 -23.58 5.10
C LEU A 278 -15.71 -23.39 3.75
N ILE A 279 -15.64 -24.44 2.93
CA ILE A 279 -14.97 -24.38 1.62
C ILE A 279 -15.71 -23.45 0.67
N GLN A 280 -17.05 -23.44 0.67
CA GLN A 280 -17.82 -22.49 -0.14
C GLN A 280 -17.53 -21.03 0.25
N MET A 281 -17.42 -20.73 1.54
CA MET A 281 -17.08 -19.39 2.04
C MET A 281 -15.65 -18.99 1.68
N VAL A 282 -14.67 -19.88 1.87
CA VAL A 282 -13.28 -19.66 1.46
C VAL A 282 -13.17 -19.44 -0.05
N ARG A 283 -13.90 -20.23 -0.84
CA ARG A 283 -13.95 -20.10 -2.31
C ARG A 283 -14.48 -18.74 -2.74
N SER A 284 -15.58 -18.29 -2.14
CA SER A 284 -16.19 -16.98 -2.42
C SER A 284 -15.22 -15.83 -2.12
N ASP A 285 -14.51 -15.91 -0.99
CA ASP A 285 -13.51 -14.92 -0.61
C ASP A 285 -12.27 -14.94 -1.53
N LEU A 286 -11.77 -16.12 -1.93
CA LEU A 286 -10.69 -16.24 -2.90
C LEU A 286 -11.08 -15.62 -4.25
N GLN A 287 -12.26 -15.96 -4.77
CA GLN A 287 -12.79 -15.43 -6.03
C GLN A 287 -12.91 -13.90 -5.98
N ARG A 288 -13.45 -13.37 -4.88
CA ARG A 288 -13.52 -11.93 -4.63
C ARG A 288 -12.13 -11.27 -4.64
N GLY A 289 -11.13 -11.92 -4.04
CA GLY A 289 -9.74 -11.47 -4.08
C GLY A 289 -9.16 -11.41 -5.49
N MET A 290 -9.43 -12.44 -6.30
CA MET A 290 -9.01 -12.53 -7.70
C MET A 290 -9.63 -11.42 -8.56
N GLU A 291 -10.93 -11.20 -8.43
CA GLU A 291 -11.67 -10.25 -9.26
C GLU A 291 -11.32 -8.79 -8.96
N HIS A 292 -11.14 -8.45 -7.67
CA HIS A 292 -11.06 -7.05 -7.25
C HIS A 292 -9.68 -6.57 -6.83
N PHE A 293 -8.78 -7.43 -6.35
CA PHE A 293 -7.51 -6.99 -5.79
C PHE A 293 -6.29 -7.45 -6.59
N ASP A 294 -6.33 -8.66 -7.14
CA ASP A 294 -5.17 -9.31 -7.78
C ASP A 294 -4.51 -8.46 -8.87
N LYS A 295 -5.32 -7.86 -9.75
CA LYS A 295 -4.85 -6.93 -10.80
C LYS A 295 -4.03 -5.78 -10.24
N HIS A 296 -4.45 -5.19 -9.12
CA HIS A 296 -3.77 -4.02 -8.53
C HIS A 296 -2.43 -4.41 -7.90
N PHE A 297 -2.38 -5.52 -7.17
CA PHE A 297 -1.13 -6.04 -6.62
C PHE A 297 -0.13 -6.43 -7.72
N TYR A 298 -0.61 -7.08 -8.78
CA TYR A 298 0.25 -7.48 -9.89
C TYR A 298 0.79 -6.28 -10.68
N GLN A 299 -0.05 -5.29 -10.98
CA GLN A 299 0.37 -4.11 -11.75
C GLN A 299 1.38 -3.23 -11.01
N LYS A 300 1.22 -3.06 -9.69
CA LYS A 300 2.03 -2.11 -8.90
C LYS A 300 3.28 -2.75 -8.27
N LEU A 301 3.17 -3.99 -7.81
CA LEU A 301 4.22 -4.66 -7.03
C LEU A 301 4.69 -5.99 -7.62
N ARG A 302 4.05 -6.49 -8.70
CA ARG A 302 4.31 -7.82 -9.29
C ARG A 302 4.08 -8.98 -8.32
N ILE A 303 3.14 -8.79 -7.39
CA ILE A 303 2.76 -9.81 -6.41
C ILE A 303 1.51 -10.54 -6.91
N ASN A 304 1.55 -11.87 -6.88
CA ASN A 304 0.38 -12.71 -7.12
C ASN A 304 -0.41 -12.84 -5.81
N TYR A 305 -1.35 -11.91 -5.59
CA TYR A 305 -2.11 -11.83 -4.35
C TYR A 305 -2.97 -13.09 -4.15
N SER A 306 -3.75 -13.46 -5.17
CA SER A 306 -4.61 -14.65 -5.14
C SER A 306 -3.82 -15.95 -4.94
N GLY A 307 -2.62 -16.07 -5.52
CA GLY A 307 -1.74 -17.22 -5.30
C GLY A 307 -1.28 -17.36 -3.85
N ILE A 308 -0.96 -16.24 -3.17
CA ILE A 308 -0.61 -16.25 -1.74
C ILE A 308 -1.82 -16.71 -0.92
N LEU A 309 -3.02 -16.19 -1.23
CA LEU A 309 -4.26 -16.60 -0.57
C LEU A 309 -4.53 -18.09 -0.73
N PHE A 310 -4.46 -18.57 -1.97
CA PHE A 310 -4.73 -19.96 -2.28
C PHE A 310 -3.77 -20.88 -1.53
N LYS A 311 -2.46 -20.60 -1.56
CA LYS A 311 -1.46 -21.41 -0.86
C LYS A 311 -1.72 -21.47 0.66
N TYR A 312 -2.13 -20.36 1.26
CA TYR A 312 -2.49 -20.34 2.68
C TYR A 312 -3.74 -21.18 2.95
N TYR A 313 -4.79 -21.02 2.16
CA TYR A 313 -6.03 -21.78 2.30
C TYR A 313 -5.86 -23.27 2.03
N ASP A 314 -5.11 -23.64 1.00
CA ASP A 314 -4.84 -25.03 0.61
C ASP A 314 -4.20 -25.81 1.77
N LEU A 315 -3.19 -25.23 2.43
CA LEU A 315 -2.52 -25.85 3.57
C LEU A 315 -3.45 -26.03 4.78
N ASN A 316 -4.20 -24.98 5.17
CA ASN A 316 -5.03 -25.05 6.36
C ASN A 316 -6.31 -25.87 6.13
N LEU A 317 -6.93 -25.77 4.94
CA LEU A 317 -8.08 -26.60 4.60
C LEU A 317 -7.70 -28.08 4.46
N PHE A 318 -6.49 -28.38 3.99
CA PHE A 318 -6.02 -29.76 3.92
C PHE A 318 -6.01 -30.42 5.29
N ASP A 319 -5.41 -29.77 6.29
CA ASP A 319 -5.30 -30.31 7.64
C ASP A 319 -6.69 -30.54 8.26
N GLU A 320 -7.60 -29.57 8.13
CA GLU A 320 -8.98 -29.65 8.65
C GLU A 320 -9.85 -30.70 7.91
N CYS A 321 -9.77 -30.75 6.57
CA CYS A 321 -10.57 -31.70 5.80
C CYS A 321 -10.07 -33.14 6.00
N LYS A 322 -8.75 -33.34 6.13
CA LYS A 322 -8.17 -34.66 6.30
C LYS A 322 -8.67 -35.33 7.58
N GLU A 323 -8.62 -34.61 8.71
CA GLU A 323 -9.05 -35.15 10.01
C GLU A 323 -10.51 -35.59 9.99
N ILE A 324 -11.40 -34.73 9.47
CA ILE A 324 -12.84 -35.00 9.45
C ILE A 324 -13.17 -36.12 8.45
N VAL A 325 -12.60 -36.10 7.24
CA VAL A 325 -12.89 -37.13 6.22
C VAL A 325 -12.38 -38.51 6.66
N GLU A 326 -11.19 -38.60 7.26
CA GLU A 326 -10.67 -39.88 7.78
C GLU A 326 -11.58 -40.46 8.88
N ASN A 327 -12.10 -39.62 9.78
CA ASN A 327 -13.03 -40.03 10.83
C ASN A 327 -14.37 -40.51 10.25
N VAL A 328 -14.96 -39.75 9.33
CA VAL A 328 -16.24 -40.11 8.69
C VAL A 328 -16.09 -41.39 7.86
N CYS A 329 -15.01 -41.52 7.08
CA CYS A 329 -14.75 -42.73 6.29
C CYS A 329 -14.51 -43.97 7.15
N ALA A 330 -13.98 -43.84 8.36
CA ALA A 330 -13.83 -44.94 9.31
C ALA A 330 -15.18 -45.41 9.90
N ASN A 331 -16.15 -44.50 10.01
CA ASN A 331 -17.48 -44.77 10.58
C ASN A 331 -18.47 -45.31 9.54
N ILE A 332 -18.25 -45.06 8.25
CA ILE A 332 -19.10 -45.57 7.16
C ILE A 332 -18.91 -47.09 7.01
N LYS A 333 -19.99 -47.84 7.26
CA LYS A 333 -20.03 -49.28 6.97
C LYS A 333 -20.08 -49.52 5.47
N ARG A 334 -19.28 -50.48 4.99
CA ARG A 334 -19.29 -50.90 3.58
C ARG A 334 -20.65 -51.50 3.24
N MET A 335 -21.38 -50.90 2.30
CA MET A 335 -22.59 -51.51 1.74
C MET A 335 -22.18 -52.70 0.87
N GLU A 336 -22.42 -53.92 1.36
CA GLU A 336 -22.43 -55.11 0.51
C GLU A 336 -23.77 -55.16 -0.22
N ILE A 337 -23.76 -55.04 -1.54
CA ILE A 337 -24.95 -55.22 -2.38
C ILE A 337 -24.99 -56.69 -2.78
N PRO A 338 -25.88 -57.54 -2.24
CA PRO A 338 -26.02 -58.92 -2.69
C PRO A 338 -26.74 -58.92 -4.04
N ASP A 339 -26.22 -59.69 -5.00
CA ASP A 339 -26.71 -59.74 -6.41
C ASP A 339 -28.15 -60.26 -6.57
N ASP A 340 -28.76 -60.83 -5.53
CA ASP A 340 -30.07 -61.49 -5.65
C ASP A 340 -30.90 -61.35 -4.37
N THR A 341 -31.73 -60.31 -4.25
CA THR A 341 -33.10 -60.42 -3.68
C THR A 341 -33.88 -59.12 -3.77
N LEU A 342 -35.11 -59.22 -4.28
CA LEU A 342 -36.12 -58.16 -4.43
C LEU A 342 -36.76 -57.74 -3.09
N GLU A 343 -35.96 -57.52 -2.03
CA GLU A 343 -36.41 -56.91 -0.76
C GLU A 343 -35.66 -55.59 -0.52
N PHE A 344 -35.67 -54.73 -1.54
CA PHE A 344 -34.79 -53.56 -1.65
C PHE A 344 -35.20 -52.31 -0.85
N SER A 345 -36.31 -52.31 -0.10
CA SER A 345 -36.89 -51.05 0.41
C SER A 345 -36.68 -50.75 1.89
N ASN A 346 -36.35 -51.73 2.75
CA ASN A 346 -36.40 -51.54 4.20
C ASN A 346 -35.05 -51.64 4.93
N PHE A 347 -33.94 -51.84 4.20
CA PHE A 347 -32.59 -52.01 4.77
C PHE A 347 -31.52 -51.11 4.13
N LEU A 348 -31.90 -50.19 3.25
CA LEU A 348 -31.00 -49.10 2.92
C LEU A 348 -30.92 -48.20 4.15
N ASP A 349 -29.79 -48.25 4.82
CA ASP A 349 -29.46 -47.37 5.94
C ASP A 349 -29.43 -45.94 5.38
N GLU A 350 -30.59 -45.26 5.45
CA GLU A 350 -30.85 -43.96 4.80
C GLU A 350 -29.79 -42.93 5.21
N GLU A 351 -29.26 -43.06 6.43
CA GLU A 351 -28.13 -42.30 6.97
C GLU A 351 -26.82 -42.54 6.21
N SER A 352 -26.48 -43.79 5.88
CA SER A 352 -25.27 -44.11 5.11
C SER A 352 -25.34 -43.60 3.66
N LEU A 353 -26.54 -43.61 3.07
CA LEU A 353 -26.76 -43.14 1.69
C LEU A 353 -26.76 -41.60 1.61
N ASN A 354 -27.33 -40.93 2.61
CA ASN A 354 -27.22 -39.47 2.77
C ASN A 354 -25.76 -39.05 2.98
N MET A 355 -25.02 -39.73 3.85
CA MET A 355 -23.61 -39.45 4.10
C MET A 355 -22.72 -39.63 2.86
N GLY A 356 -23.00 -40.65 2.04
CA GLY A 356 -22.34 -40.83 0.74
C GLY A 356 -22.62 -39.69 -0.25
N THR A 357 -23.84 -39.15 -0.23
CA THR A 357 -24.23 -37.99 -1.06
C THR A 357 -23.51 -36.72 -0.60
N THR A 358 -23.45 -36.48 0.71
CA THR A 358 -22.78 -35.32 1.31
C THR A 358 -21.27 -35.38 1.09
N LEU A 359 -20.65 -36.57 1.17
CA LEU A 359 -19.24 -36.77 0.76
C LEU A 359 -19.00 -36.46 -0.72
N PHE A 360 -19.92 -36.87 -1.60
CA PHE A 360 -19.81 -36.52 -3.02
C PHE A 360 -19.94 -35.01 -3.25
N GLU A 361 -20.83 -34.33 -2.53
CA GLU A 361 -20.94 -32.87 -2.57
C GLU A 361 -19.66 -32.19 -2.07
N LEU A 362 -19.11 -32.66 -0.96
CA LEU A 362 -17.82 -32.19 -0.42
C LEU A 362 -16.71 -32.33 -1.47
N TYR A 363 -16.62 -33.49 -2.14
CA TYR A 363 -15.68 -33.71 -3.24
C TYR A 363 -15.88 -32.71 -4.39
N LEU A 364 -17.13 -32.45 -4.81
CA LEU A 364 -17.42 -31.48 -5.87
C LEU A 364 -17.01 -30.05 -5.48
N VAL A 365 -17.25 -29.66 -4.22
CA VAL A 365 -16.89 -28.33 -3.71
C VAL A 365 -15.37 -28.18 -3.62
N LEU A 366 -14.66 -29.20 -3.15
CA LEU A 366 -13.19 -29.26 -3.14
C LEU A 366 -12.61 -29.19 -4.56
N LYS A 367 -13.14 -29.99 -5.49
CA LYS A 367 -12.72 -29.96 -6.91
C LYS A 367 -12.88 -28.57 -7.51
N ARG A 368 -14.00 -27.90 -7.21
CA ARG A 368 -14.24 -26.52 -7.65
C ARG A 368 -13.28 -25.52 -7.00
N PHE A 369 -12.95 -25.68 -5.71
CA PHE A 369 -11.95 -24.84 -5.03
C PHE A 369 -10.56 -24.99 -5.66
N VAL A 370 -10.08 -26.22 -5.86
CA VAL A 370 -8.77 -26.49 -6.47
C VAL A 370 -8.69 -25.97 -7.90
N SER A 371 -9.79 -26.02 -8.65
CA SER A 371 -9.86 -25.47 -10.02
C SER A 371 -9.59 -23.96 -10.09
N LEU A 372 -9.83 -23.21 -8.99
CA LEU A 372 -9.51 -21.78 -8.92
C LEU A 372 -8.02 -21.52 -8.70
N GLY A 373 -7.30 -22.46 -8.08
CA GLY A 373 -5.90 -22.29 -7.69
C GLY A 373 -4.87 -22.99 -8.56
N CYS A 374 -5.27 -23.60 -9.68
CA CYS A 374 -4.51 -24.58 -10.48
C CYS A 374 -2.98 -24.37 -10.55
N LEU A 375 -2.28 -24.90 -9.53
CA LEU A 375 -1.02 -25.66 -9.57
C LEU A 375 -0.58 -26.18 -8.16
N SER A 376 -1.37 -27.02 -7.45
CA SER A 376 -0.78 -27.90 -6.39
C SER A 376 -1.68 -29.03 -5.82
N VAL A 377 -1.00 -30.17 -5.58
CA VAL A 377 -1.12 -31.30 -4.60
C VAL A 377 -2.48 -31.83 -4.13
N LEU A 378 -3.48 -31.00 -3.78
CA LEU A 378 -4.70 -31.48 -3.08
C LEU A 378 -5.56 -32.44 -3.92
N CYS A 379 -5.54 -32.31 -5.25
CA CYS A 379 -6.26 -33.19 -6.16
C CYS A 379 -5.80 -34.66 -6.10
N ILE A 380 -4.54 -34.91 -5.73
CA ILE A 380 -3.95 -36.27 -5.79
C ILE A 380 -4.48 -37.12 -4.62
N LEU A 381 -4.57 -36.55 -3.41
CA LEU A 381 -4.97 -37.31 -2.20
C LEU A 381 -6.47 -37.63 -2.14
N LEU A 382 -7.33 -36.74 -2.65
CA LEU A 382 -8.77 -37.01 -2.71
C LEU A 382 -9.13 -38.07 -3.76
N GLN A 383 -8.38 -38.15 -4.87
CA GLN A 383 -8.55 -39.24 -5.82
C GLN A 383 -8.18 -40.60 -5.22
N GLU A 384 -7.12 -40.65 -4.40
CA GLU A 384 -6.67 -41.88 -3.74
C GLU A 384 -7.64 -42.35 -2.64
N ASN A 385 -8.17 -41.44 -1.82
CA ASN A 385 -9.09 -41.79 -0.72
C ASN A 385 -10.53 -42.05 -1.19
N VAL A 386 -11.03 -41.33 -2.20
CA VAL A 386 -12.35 -41.62 -2.80
C VAL A 386 -12.32 -42.95 -3.57
N ALA A 387 -11.20 -43.30 -4.21
CA ALA A 387 -11.01 -44.61 -4.81
C ALA A 387 -10.96 -45.74 -3.76
N ALA A 388 -10.45 -45.48 -2.55
CA ALA A 388 -10.43 -46.44 -1.46
C ALA A 388 -11.82 -46.72 -0.86
N CYS A 389 -12.74 -45.73 -0.86
CA CYS A 389 -14.12 -45.87 -0.39
C CYS A 389 -15.08 -46.51 -1.42
N GLY A 390 -14.61 -46.94 -2.58
CA GLY A 390 -15.39 -47.82 -3.48
C GLY A 390 -16.50 -47.15 -4.29
N ILE A 391 -16.56 -45.82 -4.36
CA ILE A 391 -17.45 -45.13 -5.32
C ILE A 391 -16.70 -44.99 -6.65
N SER A 392 -16.52 -46.10 -7.37
CA SER A 392 -16.10 -46.06 -8.77
C SER A 392 -17.30 -45.67 -9.63
N ASN A 393 -17.37 -44.42 -10.07
CA ASN A 393 -18.21 -44.05 -11.21
C ASN A 393 -17.61 -44.68 -12.47
N ASN A 394 -18.07 -45.88 -12.81
CA ASN A 394 -18.07 -46.36 -14.19
C ASN A 394 -19.33 -45.79 -14.86
N GLY A 395 -19.15 -44.79 -15.71
CA GLY A 395 -20.21 -44.21 -16.53
C GLY A 395 -19.63 -43.16 -17.46
N GLU A 396 -19.59 -43.49 -18.74
CA GLU A 396 -19.10 -42.72 -19.90
C GLU A 396 -19.63 -41.28 -20.01
#